data_AF-A0A959HZY6-F1
#
_entry.id   AF-A0A959HZY6-F1
#
_cell.length_a   1.000
_cell.length_b   1.000
_cell.length_c   1.000
_cell.angle_alpha   90.00
_cell.angle_beta   90.00
_cell.angle_gamma   90.00
#
_symmetry.space_group_name_H-M   'P 1'
#
loop_
_entity.id
_entity.type
_entity.pdbx_description
1 polymer ?
#
loop_
_entity_poly.entity_id
_entity_poly.type
_entity_poly.pdbx_seq_one_letter_code
_entity_poly.pdbx_strand_id
1 'polypeptide(L)'
;APDFPELERWCKENNIHYTAPEYMVHNIKVIERIGEEIDRINAGLPNYKRIRKFHLTAVEWTQENGSYTVSQKKIRKKLLAQYAKEIEKMTNILS
;
A
#
# COMPACT_ATOMS: atom_id res chain seq x y z
N ALA A 1 3.24 1.88 -6.07
CA ALA A 1 3.00 2.68 -4.86
C ALA A 1 1.58 3.25 -4.94
N PRO A 2 1.09 4.04 -3.96
CA PRO A 2 -0.09 4.87 -4.17
C PRO A 2 0.11 5.90 -5.29
N ASP A 3 -0.97 6.50 -5.79
CA ASP A 3 -0.89 7.69 -6.63
C ASP A 3 -0.55 8.90 -5.73
N PHE A 4 0.75 9.20 -5.62
CA PHE A 4 1.24 10.30 -4.79
C PHE A 4 0.69 11.66 -5.23
N PRO A 5 0.67 12.03 -6.53
CA PRO A 5 0.04 13.26 -6.96
C PRO A 5 -1.41 13.46 -6.46
N GLU A 6 -2.23 12.42 -6.46
CA GLU A 6 -3.58 12.48 -5.90
C GLU A 6 -3.57 12.60 -4.37
N LEU A 7 -2.74 11.83 -3.67
CA LEU A 7 -2.62 11.93 -2.22
C LEU A 7 -2.12 13.31 -1.76
N GLU A 8 -1.22 13.93 -2.52
CA GLU A 8 -0.72 15.27 -2.27
C GLU A 8 -1.83 16.32 -2.38
N ARG A 9 -2.67 16.24 -3.42
CA ARG A 9 -3.84 17.11 -3.57
C ARG A 9 -4.78 16.96 -2.38
N TRP A 10 -5.13 15.73 -2.05
CA TRP A 10 -6.01 15.43 -0.93
C TRP A 10 -5.43 15.93 0.41
N CYS A 11 -4.14 15.74 0.65
CA CYS A 11 -3.49 16.23 1.87
C CYS A 11 -3.57 17.77 1.98
N LYS A 12 -3.36 18.50 0.86
CA LYS A 12 -3.47 19.97 0.84
C LYS A 12 -4.90 20.42 1.16
N GLU A 13 -5.90 19.81 0.54
CA GLU A 13 -7.32 20.12 0.77
C GLU A 13 -7.75 19.88 2.23
N ASN A 14 -7.14 18.89 2.89
CA ASN A 14 -7.48 18.49 4.25
C ASN A 14 -6.51 19.04 5.31
N ASN A 15 -5.61 19.97 4.96
CA ASN A 15 -4.61 20.55 5.85
C ASN A 15 -3.74 19.48 6.57
N ILE A 16 -3.35 18.44 5.83
CA ILE A 16 -2.51 17.36 6.33
C ILE A 16 -1.08 17.63 5.87
N HIS A 17 -0.18 17.78 6.85
CA HIS A 17 1.23 17.91 6.56
C HIS A 17 1.81 16.59 6.03
N TYR A 18 2.60 16.70 4.97
CA TYR A 18 3.41 15.62 4.41
C TYR A 18 4.74 16.20 3.93
N THR A 19 5.74 15.32 3.77
CA THR A 19 7.08 15.71 3.30
C THR A 19 7.37 15.09 1.93
N ALA A 20 7.76 13.82 1.92
CA ALA A 20 8.10 13.05 0.73
C ALA A 20 7.35 11.72 0.73
N PRO A 21 7.22 11.04 -0.43
CA PRO A 21 6.55 9.74 -0.55
C PRO A 21 6.94 8.72 0.52
N GLU A 22 8.22 8.63 0.86
CA GLU A 22 8.81 7.69 1.83
C GLU A 22 8.26 7.90 3.24
N TYR A 23 7.90 9.13 3.59
CA TYR A 23 7.30 9.47 4.88
C TYR A 23 5.78 9.50 4.82
N MET A 24 5.22 9.87 3.67
CA MET A 24 3.77 9.96 3.46
C MET A 24 3.08 8.61 3.66
N VAL A 25 3.70 7.51 3.21
CA VAL A 25 3.16 6.15 3.38
C VAL A 25 3.06 5.69 4.84
N HIS A 26 3.68 6.43 5.76
CA HIS A 26 3.62 6.20 7.21
C HIS A 26 2.68 7.19 7.93
N ASN A 27 2.12 8.18 7.22
CA ASN A 27 1.20 9.13 7.82
C ASN A 27 -0.14 8.45 8.16
N ILE A 28 -0.55 8.53 9.43
CA ILE A 28 -1.76 7.86 9.93
C ILE A 28 -3.02 8.25 9.15
N LYS A 29 -3.17 9.54 8.79
CA LYS A 29 -4.35 10.02 8.05
C LYS A 29 -4.37 9.50 6.61
N VAL A 30 -3.20 9.34 6.00
CA VAL A 30 -3.07 8.75 4.65
C VAL A 30 -3.40 7.26 4.69
N ILE A 31 -2.90 6.55 5.70
CA ILE A 31 -3.22 5.12 5.90
C ILE A 31 -4.73 4.94 6.12
N GLU A 32 -5.34 5.75 6.97
CA GLU A 32 -6.78 5.75 7.22
C GLU A 32 -7.58 6.01 5.93
N ARG A 33 -7.21 7.03 5.15
CA ARG A 33 -7.85 7.36 3.88
C ARG A 33 -7.83 6.19 2.88
N ILE A 34 -6.69 5.51 2.76
CA ILE A 34 -6.59 4.32 1.91
C ILE A 34 -7.38 3.14 2.53
N GLY A 35 -7.41 3.03 3.85
CA GLY A 35 -8.25 2.06 4.57
C GLY A 35 -9.74 2.21 4.24
N GLU A 36 -10.26 3.43 4.27
CA GLU A 36 -11.65 3.74 3.90
C GLU A 36 -11.96 3.33 2.44
N GLU A 37 -11.02 3.56 1.52
CA GLU A 37 -11.13 3.13 0.13
C GLU A 37 -11.23 1.61 0.02
N ILE A 38 -10.34 0.90 0.71
CA ILE A 38 -10.33 -0.57 0.77
C ILE A 38 -11.63 -1.08 1.38
N ASP A 39 -12.13 -0.48 2.45
CA ASP A 39 -13.37 -0.88 3.12
C ASP A 39 -14.59 -0.68 2.22
N ARG A 40 -14.65 0.43 1.49
CA ARG A 40 -15.70 0.68 0.50
C ARG A 40 -15.72 -0.40 -0.59
N ILE A 41 -14.55 -0.81 -1.09
CA ILE A 41 -14.43 -1.88 -2.07
C ILE A 41 -14.80 -3.24 -1.44
N ASN A 42 -14.30 -3.52 -0.23
CA ASN A 42 -14.57 -4.74 0.53
C ASN A 42 -16.06 -4.96 0.81
N ALA A 43 -16.85 -3.89 0.97
CA ALA A 43 -18.30 -3.97 1.21
C ALA A 43 -19.03 -4.76 0.12
N GLY A 44 -18.57 -4.67 -1.14
CA GLY A 44 -19.12 -5.42 -2.27
C GLY A 44 -18.55 -6.83 -2.46
N LEU A 45 -17.59 -7.25 -1.63
CA LEU A 45 -16.88 -8.52 -1.80
C LEU A 45 -17.30 -9.56 -0.74
N PRO A 46 -17.40 -10.85 -1.12
CA PRO A 46 -17.50 -11.94 -0.16
C PRO A 46 -16.32 -11.95 0.83
N ASN A 47 -16.56 -12.39 2.06
CA ASN A 47 -15.57 -12.36 3.15
C ASN A 47 -14.20 -12.96 2.79
N TYR A 48 -14.15 -14.02 1.99
CA TYR A 48 -12.90 -14.68 1.59
C TYR A 48 -12.09 -13.90 0.54
N LYS A 49 -12.69 -12.89 -0.11
CA LYS A 49 -12.02 -11.99 -1.07
C LYS A 49 -11.64 -10.63 -0.47
N ARG A 50 -12.05 -10.35 0.77
CA ARG A 50 -11.78 -9.06 1.41
C ARG A 50 -10.31 -8.92 1.81
N ILE A 51 -9.74 -7.75 1.56
CA ILE A 51 -8.41 -7.38 2.06
C ILE A 51 -8.55 -7.13 3.57
N ARG A 52 -7.80 -7.87 4.39
CA ARG A 52 -7.87 -7.77 5.86
C ARG A 52 -6.81 -6.84 6.45
N LYS A 53 -5.63 -6.79 5.84
CA LYS A 53 -4.47 -5.99 6.24
C LYS A 53 -3.74 -5.55 4.99
N PHE A 54 -3.14 -4.37 5.04
CA PHE A 54 -2.37 -3.81 3.93
C PHE A 54 -1.17 -3.03 4.44
N HIS A 55 -0.20 -2.81 3.56
CA HIS A 55 0.98 -2.00 3.80
C HIS A 55 1.19 -1.09 2.59
N LEU A 56 1.43 0.20 2.84
CA LEU A 56 1.74 1.18 1.80
C LEU A 56 3.25 1.24 1.60
N THR A 57 3.70 1.18 0.35
CA THR A 57 5.10 1.33 -0.03
C THR A 57 5.27 2.55 -0.92
N ALA A 58 6.32 3.33 -0.68
CA ALA A 58 6.73 4.42 -1.57
C ALA A 58 7.48 3.91 -2.80
N VAL A 59 7.91 2.66 -2.80
CA VAL A 59 8.65 2.06 -3.91
C VAL A 59 7.66 1.68 -5.01
N GLU A 60 7.83 2.30 -6.17
CA GLU A 60 7.10 1.91 -7.37
C GLU A 60 7.57 0.53 -7.85
N TRP A 61 6.66 -0.32 -8.29
CA TRP A 61 7.05 -1.59 -8.87
C TRP A 61 7.38 -1.37 -10.34
N THR A 62 8.60 -1.67 -10.75
CA THR A 62 9.07 -1.44 -12.13
C THR A 62 9.73 -2.70 -12.68
N GLN A 63 9.96 -2.72 -13.98
CA GLN A 63 10.77 -3.78 -14.60
C GLN A 63 12.24 -3.63 -14.22
N GLU A 64 12.74 -2.39 -14.14
CA GLU A 64 14.13 -2.06 -13.81
C GLU A 64 14.52 -2.53 -12.41
N ASN A 65 13.65 -2.33 -11.42
CA ASN A 65 13.87 -2.85 -10.08
C ASN A 65 13.44 -4.32 -9.95
N GLY A 66 13.10 -4.99 -11.06
CA GLY A 66 12.74 -6.40 -11.18
C GLY A 66 11.49 -6.81 -10.41
N SER A 67 10.63 -5.87 -10.00
CA SER A 67 9.35 -6.17 -9.34
C SER A 67 8.31 -6.67 -10.35
N TYR A 68 8.46 -6.27 -11.62
CA TYR A 68 7.67 -6.73 -12.76
C TYR A 68 8.50 -7.58 -13.73
N THR A 69 7.84 -8.54 -14.39
CA THR A 69 8.36 -9.15 -15.62
C THR A 69 8.32 -8.14 -16.76
N VAL A 70 9.04 -8.43 -17.85
CA VAL A 70 8.94 -7.70 -19.13
C VAL A 70 7.48 -7.62 -19.62
N SER A 71 6.67 -8.64 -19.31
CA SER A 71 5.22 -8.69 -19.57
C SER A 71 4.33 -8.02 -18.49
N GLN A 72 4.91 -7.17 -17.64
CA GLN A 72 4.21 -6.42 -16.57
C GLN A 72 3.46 -7.29 -15.53
N LYS A 73 3.88 -8.56 -15.35
CA LYS A 73 3.36 -9.41 -14.27
C LYS A 73 4.21 -9.27 -13.02
N LYS A 74 3.58 -9.19 -11.85
CA LYS A 74 4.27 -9.07 -10.56
C LYS A 74 5.09 -10.32 -10.27
N ILE A 75 6.38 -10.17 -9.93
CA ILE A 75 7.23 -11.29 -9.55
C ILE A 75 7.03 -11.57 -8.05
N ARG A 76 6.05 -12.43 -7.73
CA ARG A 76 5.62 -12.72 -6.35
C ARG A 76 6.78 -13.08 -5.43
N LYS A 77 7.69 -13.97 -5.85
CA LYS A 77 8.85 -14.40 -5.04
C LYS A 77 9.71 -13.21 -4.60
N LYS A 78 9.94 -12.24 -5.49
CA LYS A 78 10.76 -11.06 -5.20
C LYS A 78 10.04 -10.11 -4.24
N LEU A 79 8.77 -9.82 -4.52
CA LEU A 79 7.96 -8.96 -3.65
C LEU A 79 7.82 -9.54 -2.24
N LEU A 80 7.58 -10.85 -2.11
CA LEU A 80 7.50 -11.52 -0.81
C LEU A 80 8.83 -11.42 -0.04
N ALA A 81 9.97 -11.56 -0.71
CA ALA A 81 11.28 -11.41 -0.08
C ALA A 81 11.56 -9.95 0.32
N GLN A 82 11.21 -8.99 -0.54
CA GLN A 82 11.41 -7.56 -0.30
C GLN A 82 10.59 -7.05 0.90
N TYR A 83 9.33 -7.49 1.00
CA TYR A 83 8.39 -7.03 2.04
C TYR A 83 8.19 -8.06 3.16
N ALA A 84 9.15 -8.98 3.35
CA ALA A 84 9.01 -10.09 4.30
C ALA A 84 8.72 -9.60 5.73
N LYS A 85 9.42 -8.54 6.16
CA LYS A 85 9.28 -7.96 7.51
C LYS A 85 7.91 -7.33 7.73
N GLU A 86 7.42 -6.60 6.72
CA GLU A 86 6.13 -5.92 6.75
C GLU A 86 4.99 -6.94 6.73
N ILE A 87 5.13 -8.00 5.92
CA ILE A 87 4.19 -9.12 5.88
C ILE A 87 4.16 -9.84 7.22
N GLU A 88 5.32 -10.13 7.81
CA GLU A 88 5.40 -10.76 9.13
C GLU A 88 4.71 -9.92 10.22
N LYS A 89 4.93 -8.60 10.24
CA LYS A 89 4.23 -7.70 11.16
C LYS A 89 2.71 -7.73 10.98
N MET A 90 2.24 -7.88 9.74
CA MET A 90 0.81 -8.01 9.46
C MET A 90 0.27 -9.38 9.91
N THR A 91 1.04 -10.46 9.84
CA THR A 91 0.57 -11.80 10.22
C THR A 91 0.70 -12.09 11.71
N ASN A 92 1.72 -11.57 12.39
CA ASN A 92 2.08 -11.93 13.78
C ASN A 92 1.26 -11.24 14.88
N ILE A 93 0.01 -10.87 14.61
CA ILE A 93 -0.93 -10.56 15.69
C ILE A 93 -1.70 -11.84 15.96
N LEU A 94 -1.05 -12.77 16.69
CA LEU A 94 -1.57 -13.92 17.47
C LEU A 94 -0.44 -14.95 17.70
N SER A 95 0.30 -14.80 18.79
CA SER A 95 0.86 -15.91 19.58
C SER A 95 0.50 -15.65 21.05
#